data_AF-A0A6I1NHK5-F1
#
_entry.id   AF-A0A6I1NHK5-F1
#
_cell.length_a   1.000
_cell.length_b   1.000
_cell.length_c   1.000
_cell.angle_alpha   90.00
_cell.angle_beta   90.00
_cell.angle_gamma   90.00
#
_symmetry.space_group_name_H-M   'P 1'
#
loop_
_entity.id
_entity.type
_entity.pdbx_description
1 polymer ?
#
loop_
_entity_poly.entity_id
_entity_poly.type
_entity_poly.pdbx_seq_one_letter_code
_entity_poly.pdbx_strand_id
1 'polypeptide(L)'
;MAVRKRRGPHTQDPQRFAEDCTAHPVLAGCKVYQDIQAGATAESRQRLSSNLSDPRVAAIVSLDLGLSRGFTDKSLADLHRPVLVIAAGWPSEELPARLESADLARRLPQASVRYLEISDATHFSFMAPCKPDAVQLIEQNDPGDGIICRDGDGGRPRALIQQQVLGVISEFLAQSL
;
A
#
# COMPACT_ATOMS: atom_id res chain seq x y z
N MET A 1 35.08 -17.05 2.26
CA MET A 1 34.10 -16.70 1.21
C MET A 1 32.72 -16.63 1.86
N ALA A 2 32.17 -15.43 2.05
CA ALA A 2 30.80 -15.28 2.53
C ALA A 2 29.85 -15.75 1.42
N VAL A 3 29.08 -16.81 1.68
CA VAL A 3 28.02 -17.25 0.79
C VAL A 3 26.98 -16.13 0.75
N ARG A 4 26.96 -15.35 -0.32
CA ARG A 4 25.78 -14.54 -0.67
C ARG A 4 24.64 -15.55 -0.84
N LYS A 5 23.83 -15.75 0.20
CA LYS A 5 22.51 -16.38 0.06
C LYS A 5 21.81 -15.58 -1.03
N ARG A 6 21.59 -16.20 -2.19
CA ARG A 6 20.79 -15.59 -3.25
C ARG A 6 19.43 -15.31 -2.62
N ARG A 7 19.09 -14.03 -2.41
CA ARG A 7 17.73 -13.65 -1.98
C ARG A 7 16.79 -14.22 -3.04
N GLY A 8 15.82 -15.03 -2.61
CA GLY A 8 14.86 -15.66 -3.51
C GLY A 8 14.00 -14.63 -4.24
N PRO A 9 13.23 -15.04 -5.25
CA PRO A 9 12.17 -14.18 -5.78
C PRO A 9 11.16 -13.84 -4.67
N HIS A 10 10.51 -12.68 -4.76
CA HIS A 10 9.44 -12.22 -3.86
C HIS A 10 9.86 -11.81 -2.43
N THR A 11 10.89 -10.96 -2.31
CA THR A 11 11.40 -10.48 -1.01
C THR A 11 11.44 -8.95 -0.93
N GLN A 12 11.23 -8.42 0.28
CA GLN A 12 11.61 -7.03 0.59
C GLN A 12 13.12 -6.89 0.82
N ASP A 13 13.61 -5.66 0.76
CA ASP A 13 14.96 -5.29 1.20
C ASP A 13 14.87 -4.27 2.34
N PRO A 14 14.94 -4.75 3.60
CA PRO A 14 14.82 -3.90 4.79
C PRO A 14 15.89 -2.81 4.89
N GLN A 15 17.08 -3.06 4.32
CA GLN A 15 18.14 -2.06 4.31
C GLN A 15 17.81 -0.97 3.31
N ARG A 16 17.45 -1.35 2.07
CA ARG A 16 17.03 -0.38 1.05
C ARG A 16 15.84 0.44 1.51
N PHE A 17 14.88 -0.16 2.20
CA PHE A 17 13.72 0.56 2.70
C PHE A 17 14.07 1.54 3.84
N ALA A 18 14.98 1.16 4.75
CA ALA A 18 15.47 2.07 5.78
C ALA A 18 16.22 3.28 5.16
N GLU A 19 17.02 3.05 4.11
CA GLU A 19 17.69 4.10 3.34
C GLU A 19 16.68 5.03 2.64
N ASP A 20 15.66 4.45 1.98
CA ASP A 20 14.57 5.21 1.36
C ASP A 20 13.81 6.08 2.38
N CYS A 21 13.57 5.57 3.58
CA CYS A 21 12.91 6.32 4.64
C CYS A 21 13.74 7.43 5.24
N THR A 22 15.08 7.39 5.08
CA THR A 22 15.93 8.54 5.41
C THR A 22 15.70 9.69 4.41
N ALA A 23 15.44 9.37 3.13
CA ALA A 23 15.15 10.37 2.11
C ALA A 23 13.70 10.87 2.14
N HIS A 24 12.77 10.07 2.66
CA HIS A 24 11.33 10.39 2.69
C HIS A 24 10.71 10.24 4.09
N PRO A 25 11.22 10.95 5.12
CA PRO A 25 10.79 10.76 6.51
C PRO A 25 9.33 11.16 6.77
N VAL A 26 8.73 12.00 5.91
CA VAL A 26 7.34 12.45 6.04
C VAL A 26 6.32 11.37 5.65
N LEU A 27 6.73 10.37 4.87
CA LEU A 27 5.81 9.36 4.35
C LEU A 27 5.29 8.46 5.46
N ALA A 28 3.98 8.23 5.49
CA ALA A 28 3.32 7.44 6.53
C ALA A 28 3.91 6.04 6.64
N GLY A 29 4.25 5.41 5.50
CA GLY A 29 4.92 4.12 5.49
C GLY A 29 6.26 4.14 6.24
N CYS A 30 7.01 5.24 6.17
CA CYS A 30 8.29 5.37 6.87
C CYS A 30 8.13 5.62 8.37
N LYS A 31 7.14 6.42 8.77
CA LYS A 31 6.76 6.59 10.18
C LYS A 31 6.35 5.25 10.79
N VAL A 32 5.39 4.55 10.16
CA VAL A 32 4.89 3.24 10.61
C VAL A 32 6.03 2.22 10.70
N TYR A 33 6.92 2.17 9.70
CA TYR A 33 8.06 1.24 9.72
C TYR A 33 8.98 1.46 10.93
N GLN A 34 9.18 2.72 11.34
CA GLN A 34 9.94 3.08 12.53
C GLN A 34 9.16 2.75 13.82
N ASP A 35 7.89 3.13 13.89
CA ASP A 35 7.04 2.98 15.09
C ASP A 35 6.86 1.51 15.48
N ILE A 36 6.65 0.63 14.49
CA ILE A 36 6.54 -0.82 14.73
C ILE A 36 7.91 -1.53 14.81
N GLN A 37 9.00 -0.76 14.72
CA GLN A 37 10.38 -1.26 14.74
C GLN A 37 10.64 -2.34 13.68
N ALA A 38 10.02 -2.20 12.51
CA ALA A 38 10.23 -3.11 11.40
C ALA A 38 11.70 -3.05 10.95
N GLY A 39 12.32 -4.22 10.78
CA GLY A 39 13.73 -4.32 10.44
C GLY A 39 14.71 -3.85 11.53
N ALA A 40 14.28 -3.55 12.76
CA ALA A 40 15.19 -3.13 13.84
C ALA A 40 16.13 -4.25 14.30
N THR A 41 15.64 -5.49 14.35
CA THR A 41 16.42 -6.68 14.74
C THR A 41 16.87 -7.49 13.52
N ALA A 42 17.93 -8.29 13.68
CA ALA A 42 18.38 -9.20 12.63
C ALA A 42 17.29 -10.21 12.22
N GLU A 43 16.51 -10.69 13.20
CA GLU A 43 15.37 -11.57 12.98
C GLU A 43 14.27 -10.88 12.16
N SER A 44 13.89 -9.65 12.53
CA SER A 44 12.89 -8.86 11.79
C SER A 44 13.33 -8.61 10.35
N ARG A 45 14.61 -8.24 10.13
CA ARG A 45 15.18 -8.11 8.77
C ARG A 45 15.14 -9.42 7.99
N GLN A 46 15.44 -10.55 8.65
CA GLN A 46 15.38 -11.85 8.00
C GLN A 46 13.95 -12.21 7.60
N ARG A 47 12.95 -11.94 8.44
CA ARG A 47 11.53 -12.16 8.13
C ARG A 47 11.07 -11.31 6.95
N LEU A 48 11.37 -10.02 6.93
CA LEU A 48 11.03 -9.13 5.82
C LEU A 48 11.73 -9.53 4.51
N SER A 49 12.96 -10.05 4.59
CA SER A 49 13.72 -10.55 3.44
C SER A 49 13.36 -11.98 3.04
N SER A 50 12.42 -12.63 3.72
CA SER A 50 12.02 -14.01 3.41
C SER A 50 11.04 -14.04 2.24
N ASN A 51 11.03 -15.14 1.50
CA ASN A 51 10.02 -15.35 0.47
C ASN A 51 8.71 -15.76 1.16
N LEU A 52 7.70 -14.89 1.07
CA LEU A 52 6.35 -15.10 1.60
C LEU A 52 5.33 -15.38 0.48
N SER A 53 5.78 -15.77 -0.72
CA SER A 53 4.90 -16.08 -1.83
C SER A 53 4.02 -17.30 -1.53
N ASP A 54 2.73 -17.17 -1.85
CA ASP A 54 1.77 -18.28 -1.77
C ASP A 54 1.24 -18.57 -3.19
N PRO A 55 1.58 -19.74 -3.78
CA PRO A 55 1.18 -20.06 -5.15
C PRO A 55 -0.34 -20.19 -5.32
N ARG A 56 -1.11 -20.33 -4.23
CA ARG A 56 -2.57 -20.40 -4.26
C ARG A 56 -3.22 -19.05 -4.53
N VAL A 57 -2.51 -17.93 -4.31
CA VAL A 57 -2.99 -16.59 -4.66
C VAL A 57 -2.97 -16.45 -6.17
N ALA A 58 -4.16 -16.35 -6.78
CA ALA A 58 -4.35 -16.29 -8.22
C ALA A 58 -4.41 -14.84 -8.76
N ALA A 59 -4.90 -13.89 -7.98
CA ALA A 59 -4.97 -12.47 -8.32
C ALA A 59 -4.82 -11.60 -7.05
N ILE A 60 -4.38 -10.35 -7.22
CA ILE A 60 -4.12 -9.42 -6.11
C ILE A 60 -4.85 -8.10 -6.39
N VAL A 61 -5.52 -7.57 -5.37
CA VAL A 61 -6.04 -6.20 -5.36
C VAL A 61 -5.32 -5.42 -4.27
N SER A 62 -4.68 -4.33 -4.64
CA SER A 62 -3.98 -3.40 -3.76
C SER A 62 -4.78 -2.11 -3.66
N LEU A 63 -5.18 -1.75 -2.45
CA LEU A 63 -5.92 -0.51 -2.15
C LEU A 63 -4.97 0.45 -1.43
N ASP A 64 -4.52 1.45 -2.16
CA ASP A 64 -3.65 2.55 -1.73
C ASP A 64 -2.48 2.13 -0.83
N LEU A 65 -1.73 1.14 -1.32
CA LEU A 65 -0.71 0.45 -0.52
C LEU A 65 0.52 1.32 -0.27
N GLY A 66 0.75 1.65 1.00
CA GLY A 66 2.05 2.10 1.49
C GLY A 66 3.08 0.97 1.64
N LEU A 67 4.34 1.30 1.93
CA LEU A 67 5.45 0.36 2.17
C LEU A 67 5.90 -0.45 0.93
N SER A 68 5.23 -0.29 -0.21
CA SER A 68 5.54 -1.02 -1.45
C SER A 68 6.96 -0.74 -1.97
N ARG A 69 7.49 0.45 -1.64
CA ARG A 69 8.88 0.83 -1.89
C ARG A 69 9.89 -0.06 -1.19
N GLY A 70 9.50 -0.84 -0.18
CA GLY A 70 10.37 -1.82 0.47
C GLY A 70 10.61 -3.11 -0.34
N PHE A 71 9.77 -3.42 -1.33
CA PHE A 71 10.02 -4.55 -2.23
C PHE A 71 11.24 -4.31 -3.11
N THR A 72 11.98 -5.38 -3.43
CA THR A 72 13.03 -5.30 -4.46
C THR A 72 12.43 -5.21 -5.87
N ASP A 73 13.13 -4.57 -6.81
CA ASP A 73 12.66 -4.50 -8.21
C ASP A 73 12.55 -5.90 -8.83
N LYS A 74 13.49 -6.79 -8.51
CA LYS A 74 13.42 -8.19 -8.93
C LYS A 74 12.16 -8.88 -8.39
N SER A 75 11.82 -8.67 -7.11
CA SER A 75 10.63 -9.25 -6.49
C SER A 75 9.34 -8.81 -7.19
N LEU A 76 9.23 -7.52 -7.52
CA LEU A 76 8.05 -6.99 -8.22
C LEU A 76 8.01 -7.43 -9.67
N ALA A 77 9.13 -7.40 -10.39
CA ALA A 77 9.22 -7.86 -11.77
C ALA A 77 8.92 -9.37 -11.94
N ASP A 78 9.21 -10.19 -10.93
CA ASP A 78 8.90 -11.61 -10.93
C ASP A 78 7.42 -11.91 -10.57
N LEU A 79 6.61 -10.90 -10.17
CA LEU A 79 5.20 -11.08 -9.81
C LEU A 79 4.29 -11.09 -11.05
N HIS A 80 4.13 -12.26 -11.65
CA HIS A 80 3.36 -12.45 -12.88
C HIS A 80 1.84 -12.68 -12.67
N ARG A 81 1.36 -12.67 -11.42
CA ARG A 81 -0.09 -12.74 -11.14
C ARG A 81 -0.76 -11.44 -11.59
N PRO A 82 -2.03 -11.47 -12.01
CA PRO A 82 -2.83 -10.25 -12.18
C PRO A 82 -2.82 -9.41 -10.91
N VAL A 83 -2.51 -8.13 -11.03
CA VAL A 83 -2.54 -7.15 -9.94
C VAL A 83 -3.38 -5.94 -10.36
N LEU A 84 -4.41 -5.63 -9.59
CA LEU A 84 -5.11 -4.36 -9.64
C LEU A 84 -4.56 -3.45 -8.55
N VAL A 85 -4.04 -2.29 -8.93
CA VAL A 85 -3.58 -1.25 -8.00
C VAL A 85 -4.55 -0.08 -8.07
N ILE A 86 -5.27 0.18 -6.98
CA ILE A 86 -6.16 1.34 -6.84
C ILE A 86 -5.48 2.34 -5.90
N ALA A 87 -5.31 3.59 -6.34
CA ALA A 87 -4.70 4.67 -5.57
C ALA A 87 -5.74 5.68 -5.10
N ALA A 88 -5.50 6.25 -3.91
CA ALA A 88 -6.14 7.49 -3.47
C ALA A 88 -5.48 8.68 -4.18
N GLY A 89 -6.26 9.45 -4.94
CA GLY A 89 -5.76 10.61 -5.68
C GLY A 89 -5.91 11.94 -4.94
N TRP A 90 -6.61 11.95 -3.79
CA TRP A 90 -6.70 13.16 -2.97
C TRP A 90 -5.31 13.56 -2.47
N PRO A 91 -4.92 14.85 -2.54
CA PRO A 91 -3.59 15.28 -2.13
C PRO A 91 -3.23 14.85 -0.70
N SER A 92 -2.05 14.24 -0.57
CA SER A 92 -1.48 13.82 0.71
C SER A 92 0.04 13.96 0.66
N GLU A 93 0.60 14.65 1.65
CA GLU A 93 2.06 14.70 1.83
C GLU A 93 2.62 13.38 2.35
N GLU A 94 1.83 12.65 3.15
CA GLU A 94 2.26 11.40 3.77
C GLU A 94 2.09 10.18 2.88
N LEU A 95 1.15 10.25 1.94
CA LEU A 95 0.80 9.17 1.01
C LEU A 95 0.55 9.71 -0.41
N PRO A 96 1.52 10.41 -1.03
CA PRO A 96 1.37 10.87 -2.39
C PRO A 96 1.35 9.67 -3.34
N ALA A 97 0.25 9.50 -4.08
CA ALA A 97 0.05 8.38 -5.01
C ALA A 97 1.27 8.13 -5.93
N ARG A 98 1.93 9.22 -6.39
CA ARG A 98 3.14 9.17 -7.21
C ARG A 98 4.26 8.32 -6.60
N LEU A 99 4.51 8.45 -5.29
CA LEU A 99 5.59 7.75 -4.61
C LEU A 99 5.15 6.39 -4.06
N GLU A 100 3.85 6.16 -3.89
CA GLU A 100 3.32 4.91 -3.34
C GLU A 100 2.68 4.06 -4.47
N SER A 101 1.36 4.10 -4.62
CA SER A 101 0.60 3.24 -5.54
C SER A 101 1.06 3.33 -7.01
N ALA A 102 1.40 4.52 -7.51
CA ALA A 102 1.91 4.68 -8.88
C ALA A 102 3.35 4.16 -9.05
N ASP A 103 4.20 4.25 -8.02
CA ASP A 103 5.54 3.62 -8.02
C ASP A 103 5.41 2.10 -8.10
N LEU A 104 4.52 1.52 -7.28
CA LEU A 104 4.22 0.10 -7.30
C LEU A 104 3.76 -0.35 -8.69
N ALA A 105 2.75 0.30 -9.25
CA ALA A 105 2.20 -0.06 -10.55
C ALA A 105 3.25 0.01 -11.68
N ARG A 106 4.14 1.01 -11.65
CA ARG A 106 5.24 1.15 -12.60
C ARG A 106 6.27 0.02 -12.50
N ARG A 107 6.51 -0.51 -11.30
CA ARG A 107 7.54 -1.54 -11.02
C ARG A 107 7.02 -2.97 -11.20
N LEU A 108 5.71 -3.14 -11.37
CA LEU A 108 5.07 -4.42 -11.71
C LEU A 108 5.15 -4.71 -13.22
N PRO A 109 5.01 -5.99 -13.65
CA PRO A 109 4.95 -6.33 -15.06
C PRO A 109 3.75 -5.68 -15.74
N GLN A 110 3.99 -4.89 -16.79
CA GLN A 110 2.94 -4.12 -17.46
C GLN A 110 1.88 -5.00 -18.14
N ALA A 111 2.21 -6.26 -18.44
CA ALA A 111 1.28 -7.24 -18.99
C ALA A 111 0.26 -7.78 -17.97
N SER A 112 0.49 -7.60 -16.67
CA SER A 112 -0.36 -8.16 -15.60
C SER A 112 -0.82 -7.14 -14.57
N VAL A 113 -0.55 -5.85 -14.76
CA VAL A 113 -0.98 -4.77 -13.85
C VAL A 113 -2.05 -3.88 -14.47
N ARG A 114 -3.10 -3.59 -13.71
CA ARG A 114 -4.07 -2.52 -13.98
C ARG A 114 -3.94 -1.47 -12.89
N TYR A 115 -3.76 -0.22 -13.28
CA TYR A 115 -3.71 0.92 -12.35
C TYR A 115 -4.97 1.77 -12.47
N LEU A 116 -5.52 2.19 -11.34
CA LEU A 116 -6.61 3.16 -11.26
C LEU A 116 -6.33 4.14 -10.13
N GLU A 117 -6.29 5.43 -10.44
CA GLU A 117 -6.25 6.49 -9.42
C GLU A 117 -7.62 7.14 -9.32
N ILE A 118 -8.17 7.24 -8.11
CA ILE A 118 -9.46 7.89 -7.87
C ILE A 118 -9.18 9.28 -7.27
N SER A 119 -9.31 10.31 -8.10
CA SER A 119 -8.88 11.68 -7.78
C SER A 119 -9.49 12.26 -6.50
N ASP A 120 -10.71 11.86 -6.14
CA ASP A 120 -11.44 12.33 -4.96
C ASP A 120 -11.43 11.36 -3.78
N ALA A 121 -10.71 10.24 -3.88
CA ALA A 121 -10.53 9.30 -2.77
C ALA A 121 -9.34 9.71 -1.89
N THR A 122 -9.55 9.69 -0.57
CA THR A 122 -8.47 9.71 0.43
C THR A 122 -8.01 8.28 0.71
N HIS A 123 -6.86 8.13 1.38
CA HIS A 123 -6.38 6.83 1.84
C HIS A 123 -7.45 6.04 2.62
N PHE A 124 -8.25 6.73 3.44
CA PHE A 124 -9.27 6.12 4.28
C PHE A 124 -10.63 5.92 3.60
N SER A 125 -10.82 6.40 2.36
CA SER A 125 -12.06 6.16 1.61
C SER A 125 -12.32 4.68 1.34
N PHE A 126 -11.27 3.84 1.39
CA PHE A 126 -11.37 2.38 1.24
C PHE A 126 -11.73 1.65 2.55
N MET A 127 -11.79 2.35 3.69
CA MET A 127 -12.21 1.78 4.98
C MET A 127 -13.72 1.86 5.19
N ALA A 128 -14.25 1.06 6.12
CA ALA A 128 -15.66 1.11 6.50
C ALA A 128 -16.11 2.53 6.88
N PRO A 129 -17.38 2.90 6.64
CA PRO A 129 -17.91 4.18 7.11
C PRO A 129 -17.87 4.24 8.64
N CYS A 130 -17.46 5.38 9.16
CA CYS A 130 -17.47 5.60 10.60
C CYS A 130 -18.89 5.73 11.15
N LYS A 131 -19.06 5.34 12.43
CA LYS A 131 -20.29 5.60 13.17
C LYS A 131 -20.47 7.10 13.42
N PRO A 132 -21.70 7.57 13.70
CA PRO A 132 -21.92 8.90 14.25
C PRO A 132 -20.99 9.16 15.45
N ASP A 133 -20.55 10.41 15.59
CA ASP A 133 -19.66 10.90 16.67
C ASP A 133 -18.25 10.28 16.74
N ALA A 134 -17.91 9.36 15.82
CA ALA A 134 -16.60 8.70 15.82
C ALA A 134 -15.43 9.69 15.71
N VAL A 135 -15.56 10.75 14.89
CA VAL A 135 -14.53 11.79 14.79
C VAL A 135 -14.24 12.40 16.15
N GLN A 136 -15.28 12.80 16.91
CA GLN A 136 -15.10 13.43 18.21
C GLN A 136 -14.43 12.47 19.21
N LEU A 137 -14.88 11.21 19.24
CA LEU A 137 -14.33 10.20 20.14
C LEU A 137 -12.86 9.85 19.80
N ILE A 138 -12.52 9.76 18.52
CA ILE A 138 -11.14 9.50 18.10
C ILE A 138 -10.26 10.68 18.49
N GLU A 139 -10.65 11.92 18.17
CA GLU A 139 -9.87 13.12 18.53
C GLU A 139 -9.69 13.31 20.04
N GLN A 140 -10.62 12.80 20.86
CA GLN A 140 -10.48 12.82 22.33
C GLN A 140 -9.43 11.85 22.86
N ASN A 141 -9.25 10.71 22.20
CA ASN A 141 -8.31 9.67 22.63
C ASN A 141 -6.95 9.82 21.94
N ASP A 142 -6.96 10.07 20.63
CA ASP A 142 -5.82 10.16 19.73
C ASP A 142 -5.98 11.40 18.83
N PRO A 143 -5.57 12.59 19.32
CA PRO A 143 -5.71 13.83 18.56
C PRO A 143 -5.00 13.76 17.20
N GLY A 144 -5.72 14.12 16.12
CA GLY A 144 -5.28 14.05 14.73
C GLY A 144 -5.82 12.83 13.96
N ASP A 145 -6.16 11.74 14.64
CA ASP A 145 -6.58 10.49 13.98
C ASP A 145 -8.05 10.53 13.49
N GLY A 146 -8.81 11.58 13.82
CA GLY A 146 -10.16 11.77 13.31
C GLY A 146 -10.22 11.88 11.78
N ILE A 147 -9.08 12.11 11.13
CA ILE A 147 -8.90 12.05 9.67
C ILE A 147 -9.35 10.73 9.05
N ILE A 148 -9.29 9.60 9.79
CA ILE A 148 -9.77 8.27 9.35
C ILE A 148 -11.25 8.33 8.95
N CYS A 149 -12.03 9.17 9.63
CA CYS A 149 -13.46 9.34 9.43
C CYS A 149 -13.81 10.51 8.52
N ARG A 150 -12.83 11.15 7.90
CA ARG A 150 -13.01 12.27 6.96
C ARG A 150 -12.59 11.83 5.55
N ASP A 151 -13.24 12.41 4.55
CA ASP A 151 -12.89 12.25 3.13
C ASP A 151 -12.55 13.62 2.55
N GLY A 152 -12.13 13.67 1.28
CA GLY A 152 -11.67 14.89 0.63
C GLY A 152 -12.76 15.96 0.55
N ASP A 153 -12.42 17.20 0.90
CA ASP A 153 -13.35 18.33 0.87
C ASP A 153 -13.89 18.55 -0.55
N GLY A 154 -15.22 18.53 -0.70
CA GLY A 154 -15.85 18.65 -2.03
C GLY A 154 -15.72 17.41 -2.92
N GLY A 155 -15.14 16.31 -2.41
CA GLY A 155 -15.18 15.01 -3.05
C GLY A 155 -16.57 14.36 -2.97
N ARG A 156 -16.78 13.28 -3.74
CA ARG A 156 -18.01 12.49 -3.63
C ARG A 156 -18.10 11.81 -2.26
N PRO A 157 -19.31 11.51 -1.76
CA PRO A 157 -19.48 10.70 -0.56
C PRO A 157 -18.73 9.36 -0.66
N ARG A 158 -18.09 8.94 0.43
CA ARG A 158 -17.35 7.65 0.54
C ARG A 158 -18.08 6.47 -0.08
N ALA A 159 -19.39 6.37 0.16
CA ALA A 159 -20.22 5.29 -0.37
C ALA A 159 -20.19 5.20 -1.92
N LEU A 160 -20.12 6.33 -2.62
CA LEU A 160 -20.03 6.33 -4.10
C LEU A 160 -18.65 5.90 -4.58
N ILE A 161 -17.59 6.30 -3.87
CA ILE A 161 -16.22 5.83 -4.13
C ILE A 161 -16.15 4.31 -3.92
N GLN A 162 -16.74 3.80 -2.83
CA GLN A 162 -16.79 2.37 -2.54
C GLN A 162 -17.60 1.58 -3.55
N GLN A 163 -18.71 2.13 -4.06
CA GLN A 163 -19.46 1.50 -5.16
C GLN A 163 -18.62 1.40 -6.45
N GLN A 164 -17.88 2.46 -6.79
CA GLN A 164 -16.94 2.43 -7.93
C GLN A 164 -15.85 1.37 -7.72
N VAL A 165 -15.21 1.35 -6.54
CA VAL A 165 -14.16 0.39 -6.18
C VAL A 165 -14.69 -1.03 -6.27
N LEU A 166 -15.88 -1.30 -5.73
CA LEU A 166 -16.53 -2.61 -5.81
C LEU A 166 -16.72 -3.05 -7.26
N GLY A 167 -17.25 -2.18 -8.12
CA GLY A 167 -17.44 -2.49 -9.54
C GLY A 167 -16.13 -2.85 -10.24
N VAL A 168 -15.07 -2.07 -10.02
CA VAL A 168 -13.74 -2.29 -10.62
C VAL A 168 -13.11 -3.59 -10.11
N ILE A 169 -13.21 -3.87 -8.81
CA ILE A 169 -12.70 -5.11 -8.22
C ILE A 169 -13.46 -6.32 -8.74
N SER A 170 -14.80 -6.27 -8.77
CA SER A 170 -15.62 -7.37 -9.26
C SER A 170 -15.31 -7.69 -10.72
N GLU A 171 -15.19 -6.66 -11.57
CA GLU A 171 -14.78 -6.82 -12.97
C GLU A 171 -13.40 -7.47 -13.08
N PHE A 172 -12.41 -6.93 -12.36
CA PHE A 172 -11.03 -7.44 -12.39
C PHE A 172 -10.94 -8.91 -11.94
N LEU A 173 -11.61 -9.26 -10.85
CA LEU A 173 -11.60 -10.63 -10.32
C LEU A 173 -12.31 -11.60 -11.28
N ALA A 174 -13.42 -11.20 -11.90
CA ALA A 174 -14.12 -12.02 -12.89
C ALA A 174 -13.28 -12.29 -14.16
N GLN A 175 -12.31 -11.42 -14.49
CA GLN A 175 -11.39 -11.60 -15.60
C GLN A 175 -10.13 -12.40 -15.23
N SER A 176 -9.81 -12.48 -13.93
CA SER A 176 -8.53 -13.01 -13.43
C SER A 176 -8.61 -14.41 -12.81
N LEU A 177 -9.83 -14.90 -12.53
CA LEU A 177 -10.12 -16.18 -11.88
C LEU A 177 -10.95 -17.08 -12.81
#